data_AF-A0A6I4MSM6-F1
#
_entry.id   AF-A0A6I4MSM6-F1
#
_cell.length_a   1.000
_cell.length_b   1.000
_cell.length_c   1.000
_cell.angle_alpha   90.00
_cell.angle_beta   90.00
_cell.angle_gamma   90.00
#
_symmetry.space_group_name_H-M   'P 1'
#
loop_
_entity.id
_entity.type
_entity.pdbx_description
1 polymer ?
#
loop_
_entity_poly.entity_id
_entity_poly.type
_entity_poly.pdbx_seq_one_letter_code
_entity_poly.pdbx_strand_id
1 'polypeptide(L)'
;MTRSSIPRPRLAACAVTAALLLTLSPTAAAVDEPTEPGELKLIATPSGTALADRDGNPLYSQAADKANTSRCVGECATNWPAATGYPTKGAGVDGVTGFTSYNPEGADKPQVIYNGHLLYYYKGDQPNEPKGQAVGGWSLLGADGKTLKNAERDATHRTDITQPPGATSSGPVRGGVEHLSATTEDSEVRPLGIGAVLLVTAAGGVWALLRLRRGQDTSAGSASDAKEGER
;
A
#
# COMPACT_ATOMS: atom_id res chain seq x y z
N MET A 1 -40.88 78.85 22.31
CA MET A 1 -41.89 77.78 22.46
C MET A 1 -42.01 77.16 21.08
N THR A 2 -41.75 75.90 20.76
CA THR A 2 -41.57 74.65 21.52
C THR A 2 -40.85 73.68 20.57
N ARG A 3 -39.91 72.88 21.11
CA ARG A 3 -39.35 71.70 20.43
C ARG A 3 -40.49 70.74 20.06
N SER A 4 -40.44 70.16 18.86
CA SER A 4 -40.98 68.81 18.62
C SER A 4 -39.94 67.96 17.93
N SER A 5 -39.56 66.91 18.65
CA SER A 5 -38.69 65.80 18.25
C SER A 5 -39.56 64.58 17.91
N ILE A 6 -38.93 63.48 17.46
CA ILE A 6 -39.42 62.07 17.33
C ILE A 6 -39.79 61.66 15.88
N PRO A 7 -39.48 60.42 15.40
CA PRO A 7 -38.24 59.64 15.45
C PRO A 7 -37.84 59.09 14.04
N ARG A 8 -36.65 58.47 13.92
CA ARG A 8 -36.20 57.75 12.72
C ARG A 8 -36.75 56.32 12.69
N PRO A 9 -37.31 55.81 11.58
CA PRO A 9 -37.50 54.37 11.42
C PRO A 9 -36.14 53.72 11.10
N ARG A 10 -35.65 52.91 12.03
CA ARG A 10 -34.61 51.92 11.77
C ARG A 10 -35.25 50.81 10.94
N LEU A 11 -34.92 50.74 9.65
CA LEU A 11 -35.20 49.55 8.86
C LEU A 11 -34.09 48.53 9.14
N ALA A 12 -34.53 47.47 9.82
CA ALA A 12 -33.76 46.29 10.19
C ALA A 12 -33.42 45.45 8.96
N ALA A 13 -32.39 44.63 9.15
CA ALA A 13 -31.70 43.79 8.20
C ALA A 13 -32.55 42.75 7.47
N CYS A 14 -32.12 42.39 6.26
CA CYS A 14 -32.14 41.01 5.77
C CYS A 14 -30.74 40.72 5.21
N ALA A 15 -29.81 40.36 6.08
CA ALA A 15 -28.53 39.78 5.67
C ALA A 15 -28.79 38.33 5.23
N VAL A 16 -28.92 38.10 3.93
CA VAL A 16 -28.93 36.76 3.36
C VAL A 16 -27.49 36.25 3.37
N THR A 17 -27.07 35.65 4.49
CA THR A 17 -25.81 34.90 4.56
C THR A 17 -26.07 33.53 3.97
N ALA A 18 -25.76 33.37 2.68
CA ALA A 18 -25.69 32.06 2.06
C ALA A 18 -24.47 31.32 2.65
N ALA A 19 -24.72 30.48 3.65
CA ALA A 19 -23.71 29.56 4.18
C ALA A 19 -23.41 28.49 3.13
N LEU A 20 -22.35 28.72 2.35
CA LEU A 20 -21.79 27.73 1.43
C LEU A 20 -21.09 26.66 2.27
N LEU A 21 -21.81 25.59 2.60
CA LEU A 21 -21.23 24.38 3.19
C LEU A 21 -20.38 23.69 2.11
N LEU A 22 -19.09 24.05 2.04
CA LEU A 22 -18.11 23.22 1.33
C LEU A 22 -17.97 21.91 2.11
N THR A 23 -18.63 20.86 1.62
CA THR A 23 -18.30 19.50 2.02
C THR A 23 -16.91 19.19 1.46
N LEU A 24 -15.86 19.42 2.25
CA LEU A 24 -14.57 18.81 1.99
C LEU A 24 -14.74 17.31 2.19
N SER A 25 -15.09 16.59 1.13
CA SER A 25 -14.87 15.15 1.10
C SER A 25 -13.37 14.94 1.18
N PRO A 26 -12.86 14.21 2.19
CA PRO A 26 -11.46 13.84 2.21
C PRO A 26 -11.22 12.94 1.00
N THR A 27 -10.54 13.48 -0.01
CA THR A 27 -10.00 12.65 -1.09
C THR A 27 -8.95 11.76 -0.43
N ALA A 28 -9.27 10.48 -0.30
CA ALA A 28 -8.31 9.47 0.09
C ALA A 28 -7.17 9.49 -0.93
N ALA A 29 -6.03 10.04 -0.53
CA ALA A 29 -4.86 10.16 -1.38
C ALA A 29 -4.08 8.83 -1.38
N ALA A 30 -3.54 8.48 -2.55
CA ALA A 30 -2.54 7.44 -2.66
C ALA A 30 -1.29 7.84 -1.85
N VAL A 31 -0.62 6.85 -1.26
CA VAL A 31 0.66 7.03 -0.56
C VAL A 31 1.78 6.78 -1.56
N ASP A 32 2.46 7.85 -1.97
CA ASP A 32 3.53 7.83 -2.97
C ASP A 32 4.91 8.24 -2.42
N GLU A 33 4.99 8.50 -1.11
CA GLU A 33 6.20 8.85 -0.38
C GLU A 33 6.24 8.12 0.98
N PRO A 34 7.41 7.99 1.62
CA PRO A 34 7.49 7.44 2.97
C PRO A 34 6.60 8.20 3.95
N THR A 35 5.75 7.49 4.69
CA THR A 35 4.75 8.11 5.57
C THR A 35 4.59 7.38 6.88
N GLU A 36 4.04 8.09 7.87
CA GLU A 36 3.86 7.60 9.24
C GLU A 36 2.50 6.93 9.45
N PRO A 37 2.46 5.63 9.82
CA PRO A 37 1.21 4.90 9.95
C PRO A 37 0.27 5.39 11.07
N GLY A 38 0.82 6.00 12.12
CA GLY A 38 0.04 6.30 13.33
C GLY A 38 -0.39 5.02 14.05
N GLU A 39 -1.67 4.88 14.38
CA GLU A 39 -2.19 3.65 14.99
C GLU A 39 -2.40 2.57 13.92
N LEU A 40 -1.71 1.43 14.05
CA LEU A 40 -1.97 0.26 13.22
C LEU A 40 -3.34 -0.33 13.55
N LYS A 41 -4.10 -0.67 12.53
CA LYS A 41 -5.41 -1.32 12.65
C LYS A 41 -5.54 -2.51 11.71
N LEU A 42 -6.68 -3.17 11.79
CA LEU A 42 -7.03 -4.28 10.92
C LEU A 42 -8.20 -3.90 10.01
N ILE A 43 -8.07 -4.27 8.72
CA ILE A 43 -9.09 -4.07 7.69
C ILE A 43 -9.49 -5.42 7.09
N ALA A 44 -10.75 -5.55 6.69
CA ALA A 44 -11.23 -6.75 6.00
C ALA A 44 -10.87 -6.68 4.50
N THR A 45 -10.31 -7.75 3.97
CA THR A 45 -9.91 -7.85 2.56
C THR A 45 -10.34 -9.20 1.98
N PRO A 46 -10.37 -9.37 0.65
CA PRO A 46 -10.61 -10.68 0.03
C PRO A 46 -9.62 -11.77 0.51
N SER A 47 -8.39 -11.39 0.83
CA SER A 47 -7.32 -12.30 1.30
C SER A 47 -7.34 -12.56 2.82
N GLY A 48 -8.30 -11.98 3.54
CA GLY A 48 -8.42 -12.08 5.00
C GLY A 48 -8.30 -10.72 5.70
N THR A 49 -8.10 -10.77 7.02
CA THR A 49 -7.95 -9.56 7.86
C THR A 49 -6.51 -9.05 7.77
N ALA A 50 -6.31 -7.88 7.18
CA ALA A 50 -4.99 -7.31 6.88
C ALA A 50 -4.64 -6.12 7.77
N LEU A 51 -3.33 -5.93 8.01
CA LEU A 51 -2.75 -4.79 8.69
C LEU A 51 -2.86 -3.54 7.81
N ALA A 52 -3.24 -2.43 8.42
CA ALA A 52 -3.32 -1.12 7.79
C ALA A 52 -2.92 -0.04 8.78
N ASP A 53 -2.70 1.17 8.27
CA ASP A 53 -2.46 2.36 9.08
C ASP A 53 -3.76 2.97 9.66
N ARG A 54 -3.65 4.10 10.37
CA ARG A 54 -4.80 4.77 11.00
C ARG A 54 -5.90 5.15 10.01
N ASP A 55 -5.55 5.43 8.77
CA ASP A 55 -6.45 5.89 7.72
C ASP A 55 -7.03 4.71 6.92
N GLY A 56 -6.42 3.52 7.03
CA GLY A 56 -6.86 2.30 6.36
C GLY A 56 -6.04 1.98 5.12
N ASN A 57 -4.91 2.64 4.91
CA ASN A 57 -3.99 2.28 3.84
C ASN A 57 -3.35 0.92 4.18
N PRO A 58 -3.46 -0.09 3.29
CA PRO A 58 -2.94 -1.42 3.56
C PRO A 58 -1.41 -1.44 3.64
N LEU A 59 -0.89 -2.31 4.50
CA LEU A 59 0.56 -2.47 4.72
C LEU A 59 1.03 -3.84 4.20
N TYR A 60 2.16 -3.82 3.52
CA TYR A 60 2.74 -4.97 2.82
C TYR A 60 4.14 -5.30 3.31
N SER A 61 4.55 -6.52 2.99
CA SER A 61 5.92 -7.00 3.10
C SER A 61 6.41 -7.56 1.76
N GLN A 62 7.72 -7.58 1.59
CA GLN A 62 8.40 -8.09 0.40
C GLN A 62 9.30 -9.27 0.77
N ALA A 63 9.16 -10.39 0.06
CA ALA A 63 9.82 -11.65 0.42
C ALA A 63 11.35 -11.67 0.18
N ALA A 64 11.86 -10.81 -0.70
CA ALA A 64 13.29 -10.65 -0.99
C ALA A 64 14.02 -9.75 0.02
N ASP A 65 13.29 -9.03 0.89
CA ASP A 65 13.91 -8.28 1.98
C ASP A 65 14.64 -9.21 2.94
N LYS A 66 15.74 -8.69 3.50
CA LYS A 66 16.46 -9.36 4.59
C LYS A 66 16.09 -8.70 5.91
N ALA A 67 16.37 -9.41 7.01
CA ALA A 67 16.23 -8.85 8.33
C ALA A 67 16.92 -7.48 8.40
N ASN A 68 16.14 -6.43 8.73
CA ASN A 68 16.62 -5.06 8.84
C ASN A 68 17.28 -4.49 7.56
N THR A 69 16.95 -4.98 6.36
CA THR A 69 17.53 -4.47 5.09
C THR A 69 16.54 -4.60 3.93
N SER A 70 16.06 -3.44 3.46
CA SER A 70 15.21 -3.31 2.27
C SER A 70 15.98 -3.65 0.99
N ARG A 71 15.36 -4.41 0.09
CA ARG A 71 15.76 -4.52 -1.32
C ARG A 71 15.02 -3.53 -2.22
N CYS A 72 13.99 -2.88 -1.70
CA CYS A 72 13.20 -1.90 -2.41
C CYS A 72 13.85 -0.52 -2.32
N VAL A 73 14.47 -0.10 -3.43
CA VAL A 73 15.14 1.20 -3.61
C VAL A 73 14.83 1.76 -5.01
N GLY A 74 15.06 3.05 -5.24
CA GLY A 74 14.78 3.71 -6.52
C GLY A 74 13.31 3.56 -6.95
N GLU A 75 13.06 3.14 -8.19
CA GLU A 75 11.71 2.97 -8.74
C GLU A 75 10.84 2.00 -7.92
N CYS A 76 11.45 1.04 -7.23
CA CYS A 76 10.71 0.20 -6.29
C CYS A 76 10.12 1.05 -5.16
N ALA A 77 10.94 1.90 -4.53
CA ALA A 77 10.51 2.74 -3.41
C ALA A 77 9.49 3.82 -3.84
N THR A 78 9.50 4.25 -5.11
CA THR A 78 8.46 5.13 -5.67
C THR A 78 7.10 4.45 -5.79
N ASN A 79 7.08 3.15 -6.13
CA ASN A 79 5.84 2.39 -6.25
C ASN A 79 5.41 1.75 -4.92
N TRP A 80 6.39 1.49 -4.05
CA TRP A 80 6.26 0.85 -2.76
C TRP A 80 6.96 1.68 -1.68
N PRO A 81 6.40 2.82 -1.28
CA PRO A 81 7.04 3.66 -0.29
C PRO A 81 7.12 2.98 1.07
N ALA A 82 8.21 3.22 1.79
CA ALA A 82 8.41 2.67 3.13
C ALA A 82 7.40 3.26 4.13
N ALA A 83 6.84 2.42 5.00
CA ALA A 83 6.13 2.91 6.18
C ALA A 83 7.16 3.26 7.27
N THR A 84 7.24 4.53 7.66
CA THR A 84 8.29 5.03 8.56
C THR A 84 7.72 5.59 9.86
N GLY A 85 8.54 5.71 10.89
CA GLY A 85 8.12 6.25 12.20
C GLY A 85 7.82 5.19 13.24
N TYR A 86 6.99 5.56 14.22
CA TYR A 86 6.85 4.82 15.49
C TYR A 86 5.37 4.57 15.80
N PRO A 87 4.74 3.60 15.12
CA PRO A 87 3.30 3.42 15.24
C PRO A 87 2.90 2.80 16.57
N THR A 88 1.69 3.12 17.02
CA THR A 88 1.00 2.39 18.09
C THR A 88 0.23 1.22 17.50
N LYS A 89 -0.19 0.28 18.35
CA LYS A 89 -1.00 -0.87 17.93
C LYS A 89 -2.43 -0.68 18.42
N GLY A 90 -3.39 -0.73 17.50
CA GLY A 90 -4.82 -0.75 17.79
C GLY A 90 -5.30 -2.14 18.23
N ALA A 91 -6.61 -2.28 18.40
CA ALA A 91 -7.23 -3.52 18.86
C ALA A 91 -6.97 -4.71 17.91
N GLY A 92 -6.55 -5.85 18.47
CA GLY A 92 -6.29 -7.09 17.73
C GLY A 92 -4.99 -7.11 16.92
N VAL A 93 -4.18 -6.05 16.98
CA VAL A 93 -2.86 -6.00 16.35
C VAL A 93 -1.82 -6.60 17.30
N ASP A 94 -1.53 -7.89 17.10
CA ASP A 94 -0.82 -8.72 18.09
C ASP A 94 0.68 -8.87 17.82
N GLY A 95 1.16 -8.49 16.64
CA GLY A 95 2.56 -8.56 16.27
C GLY A 95 3.47 -7.61 17.05
N VAL A 96 4.75 -7.96 17.09
CA VAL A 96 5.86 -7.18 17.65
C VAL A 96 6.32 -6.15 16.62
N THR A 97 6.42 -4.90 17.04
CA THR A 97 7.01 -3.82 16.26
C THR A 97 8.49 -3.66 16.57
N GLY A 98 9.25 -3.31 15.55
CA GLY A 98 10.64 -2.89 15.61
C GLY A 98 10.90 -1.84 14.53
N PHE A 99 12.15 -1.41 14.40
CA PHE A 99 12.51 -0.32 13.48
C PHE A 99 13.86 -0.59 12.83
N THR A 100 14.03 -0.08 11.62
CA THR A 100 15.34 -0.13 10.99
C THR A 100 16.36 0.71 11.75
N SER A 101 17.63 0.30 11.73
CA SER A 101 18.74 1.08 12.32
C SER A 101 19.17 2.27 11.45
N TYR A 102 18.50 2.49 10.32
CA TYR A 102 18.73 3.55 9.35
C TYR A 102 17.38 4.11 8.90
N ASN A 103 17.40 5.31 8.32
CA ASN A 103 16.23 5.90 7.68
C ASN A 103 16.24 5.56 6.17
N PRO A 104 15.12 5.11 5.59
CA PRO A 104 14.97 4.96 4.14
C PRO A 104 15.30 6.26 3.39
N GLU A 105 15.64 6.14 2.11
CA GLU A 105 15.84 7.30 1.24
C GLU A 105 14.57 8.18 1.23
N GLY A 106 14.77 9.49 1.36
CA GLY A 106 13.67 10.46 1.44
C GLY A 106 12.94 10.53 2.80
N ALA A 107 13.29 9.67 3.77
CA ALA A 107 12.66 9.64 5.09
C ALA A 107 13.52 10.26 6.20
N ASP A 108 12.86 10.89 7.17
CA ASP A 108 13.45 11.42 8.41
C ASP A 108 13.35 10.45 9.59
N LYS A 109 12.62 9.34 9.42
CA LYS A 109 12.36 8.31 10.44
C LYS A 109 12.75 6.91 9.93
N PRO A 110 13.01 5.96 10.84
CA PRO A 110 13.30 4.59 10.45
C PRO A 110 12.04 3.92 9.90
N GLN A 111 12.25 2.88 9.09
CA GLN A 111 11.17 2.04 8.58
C GLN A 111 10.65 1.12 9.68
N VAL A 112 9.34 0.91 9.69
CA VAL A 112 8.67 0.00 10.62
C VAL A 112 8.96 -1.44 10.23
N ILE A 113 9.32 -2.25 11.22
CA ILE A 113 9.41 -3.70 11.14
C ILE A 113 8.26 -4.29 11.95
N TYR A 114 7.51 -5.22 11.37
CA TYR A 114 6.41 -5.92 12.03
C TYR A 114 6.61 -7.43 11.92
N ASN A 115 6.81 -8.10 13.06
CA ASN A 115 7.15 -9.53 13.11
C ASN A 115 8.30 -9.92 12.17
N GLY A 116 9.30 -9.04 12.05
CA GLY A 116 10.47 -9.26 11.20
C GLY A 116 10.30 -8.83 9.73
N HIS A 117 9.11 -8.40 9.32
CA HIS A 117 8.84 -7.88 7.98
C HIS A 117 8.97 -6.36 7.93
N LEU A 118 9.72 -5.83 6.96
CA LEU A 118 9.74 -4.39 6.68
C LEU A 118 8.39 -4.00 6.07
N LEU A 119 7.81 -2.90 6.55
CA LEU A 119 6.48 -2.45 6.14
C LEU A 119 6.54 -1.41 5.01
N TYR A 120 5.65 -1.57 4.05
CA TYR A 120 5.53 -0.69 2.88
C TYR A 120 4.07 -0.41 2.55
N TYR A 121 3.85 0.72 1.89
CA TYR A 121 2.61 1.06 1.21
C TYR A 121 2.69 0.71 -0.27
N TYR A 122 1.54 0.72 -0.95
CA TYR A 122 1.48 0.63 -2.40
C TYR A 122 0.84 1.89 -3.00
N LYS A 123 1.52 2.51 -3.97
CA LYS A 123 1.02 3.73 -4.63
C LYS A 123 -0.32 3.57 -5.34
N GLY A 124 -0.67 2.34 -5.73
CA GLY A 124 -1.95 2.04 -6.40
C GLY A 124 -3.13 1.84 -5.45
N ASP A 125 -2.92 1.86 -4.13
CA ASP A 125 -3.96 1.57 -3.15
C ASP A 125 -4.84 2.78 -2.84
N GLN A 126 -6.04 2.45 -2.37
CA GLN A 126 -6.91 3.36 -1.64
C GLN A 126 -7.21 2.76 -0.27
N PRO A 127 -7.62 3.57 0.73
CA PRO A 127 -7.97 3.07 2.05
C PRO A 127 -9.00 1.94 1.98
N ASN A 128 -8.70 0.83 2.65
CA ASN A 128 -9.49 -0.39 2.69
C ASN A 128 -9.65 -1.11 1.33
N GLU A 129 -8.89 -0.70 0.30
CA GLU A 129 -8.91 -1.30 -1.03
C GLU A 129 -7.50 -1.76 -1.46
N PRO A 130 -6.99 -2.87 -0.91
CA PRO A 130 -5.68 -3.39 -1.29
C PRO A 130 -5.67 -3.92 -2.72
N LYS A 131 -4.86 -3.28 -3.57
CA LYS A 131 -4.57 -3.62 -4.97
C LYS A 131 -3.14 -4.11 -5.14
N GLY A 132 -2.28 -3.95 -4.13
CA GLY A 132 -0.88 -4.40 -4.14
C GLY A 132 -0.67 -5.89 -3.90
N GLN A 133 -1.67 -6.61 -3.41
CA GLN A 133 -1.51 -8.05 -3.09
C GLN A 133 -1.07 -8.86 -4.32
N ALA A 134 -0.03 -9.68 -4.13
CA ALA A 134 0.56 -10.54 -5.16
C ALA A 134 1.15 -9.82 -6.39
N VAL A 135 1.16 -8.48 -6.43
CA VAL A 135 1.95 -7.72 -7.40
C VAL A 135 3.41 -7.99 -7.06
N GLY A 136 4.24 -8.47 -7.99
CA GLY A 136 5.70 -8.58 -7.79
C GLY A 136 6.18 -9.36 -6.56
N GLY A 137 5.37 -10.26 -5.99
CA GLY A 137 5.70 -11.00 -4.76
C GLY A 137 5.43 -10.26 -3.45
N TRP A 138 4.71 -9.13 -3.50
CA TRP A 138 4.28 -8.37 -2.33
C TRP A 138 3.07 -9.02 -1.65
N SER A 139 3.08 -9.03 -0.31
CA SER A 139 2.04 -9.70 0.48
C SER A 139 1.55 -8.81 1.63
N LEU A 140 0.22 -8.72 1.76
CA LEU A 140 -0.44 -8.18 2.95
C LEU A 140 -0.04 -9.00 4.18
N LEU A 141 -0.01 -8.34 5.33
CA LEU A 141 0.26 -8.97 6.62
C LEU A 141 -1.03 -9.06 7.43
N GLY A 142 -1.24 -10.17 8.15
CA GLY A 142 -2.31 -10.33 9.11
C GLY A 142 -1.98 -9.73 10.49
N ALA A 143 -2.92 -9.89 11.42
CA ALA A 143 -2.78 -9.47 12.83
C ALA A 143 -1.50 -10.00 13.51
N ASP A 144 -1.13 -11.25 13.22
CA ASP A 144 0.05 -11.91 13.75
C ASP A 144 1.30 -11.73 12.86
N GLY A 145 1.25 -10.80 11.90
CA GLY A 145 2.34 -10.53 10.98
C GLY A 145 2.64 -11.67 10.00
N LYS A 146 1.79 -12.70 9.89
CA LYS A 146 1.91 -13.66 8.79
C LYS A 146 1.42 -13.04 7.49
N THR A 147 2.07 -13.40 6.39
CA THR A 147 1.61 -13.00 5.06
C THR A 147 0.27 -13.66 4.73
N LEU A 148 -0.69 -12.87 4.26
CA LEU A 148 -1.95 -13.38 3.73
C LEU A 148 -1.74 -13.91 2.31
N LYS A 149 -2.30 -15.08 2.04
CA LYS A 149 -2.35 -15.65 0.69
C LYS A 149 -3.57 -15.13 -0.04
N ASN A 150 -3.52 -15.14 -1.37
CA ASN A 150 -4.73 -14.95 -2.18
C ASN A 150 -5.77 -15.97 -1.72
N ALA A 151 -7.03 -15.56 -1.71
CA ALA A 151 -8.17 -16.20 -1.06
C ALA A 151 -8.39 -17.69 -1.45
N GLU A 152 -7.50 -18.55 -0.98
CA GLU A 152 -7.80 -19.94 -0.73
C GLU A 152 -8.25 -19.93 0.72
N ARG A 153 -9.57 -20.03 0.88
CA ARG A 153 -10.20 -19.90 2.18
C ARG A 153 -9.47 -20.80 3.18
N ASP A 154 -8.99 -20.18 4.25
CA ASP A 154 -8.80 -20.82 5.54
C ASP A 154 -10.17 -21.35 5.99
N ALA A 155 -10.55 -22.50 5.43
CA ALA A 155 -11.69 -23.31 5.83
C ALA A 155 -11.41 -24.05 7.15
N THR A 156 -10.26 -23.81 7.77
CA THR A 156 -9.83 -24.46 9.00
C THR A 156 -10.18 -23.69 10.28
N HIS A 157 -10.76 -22.49 10.19
CA HIS A 157 -11.17 -21.71 11.38
C HIS A 157 -12.67 -21.38 11.49
N ARG A 158 -13.56 -21.97 10.68
CA ARG A 158 -15.02 -21.78 10.82
C ARG A 158 -15.80 -23.00 11.28
N THR A 159 -15.19 -24.18 11.42
CA THR A 159 -15.92 -25.39 11.84
C THR A 159 -15.93 -25.68 13.34
N ASP A 160 -15.24 -24.92 14.19
CA ASP A 160 -15.19 -25.20 15.64
C ASP A 160 -16.03 -24.26 16.51
N ILE A 161 -17.21 -23.85 16.01
CA ILE A 161 -18.30 -23.34 16.86
C ILE A 161 -19.62 -23.86 16.29
N THR A 162 -19.84 -25.17 16.30
CA THR A 162 -21.14 -25.87 16.48
C THR A 162 -20.86 -27.38 16.43
N GLN A 163 -20.37 -27.95 17.53
CA GLN A 163 -20.54 -29.38 17.78
C GLN A 163 -21.16 -29.58 19.17
N PRO A 164 -22.45 -29.93 19.26
CA PRO A 164 -23.02 -30.40 20.52
C PRO A 164 -22.45 -31.79 20.87
N PRO A 165 -22.33 -32.15 22.16
CA PRO A 165 -21.76 -33.42 22.55
C PRO A 165 -22.77 -34.55 22.34
N GLY A 166 -22.39 -35.57 21.57
CA GLY A 166 -23.02 -36.88 21.61
C GLY A 166 -23.43 -37.43 20.26
N ALA A 167 -22.61 -38.31 19.70
CA ALA A 167 -23.06 -39.48 18.95
C ALA A 167 -21.90 -40.46 18.81
N THR A 168 -21.88 -41.45 19.70
CA THR A 168 -21.12 -42.69 19.57
C THR A 168 -21.69 -43.47 18.39
N SER A 169 -20.89 -43.82 17.38
CA SER A 169 -21.25 -44.90 16.46
C SER A 169 -20.07 -45.82 16.21
N SER A 170 -20.17 -46.97 16.86
CA SER A 170 -19.38 -48.17 16.62
C SER A 170 -19.77 -48.77 15.26
N GLY A 171 -18.78 -49.12 14.44
CA GLY A 171 -18.96 -49.90 13.21
C GLY A 171 -17.66 -50.65 12.86
N PRO A 172 -17.73 -51.91 12.40
CA PRO A 172 -16.58 -52.82 12.46
C PRO A 172 -15.67 -52.74 11.21
N VAL A 173 -14.36 -52.81 11.44
CA VAL A 173 -13.35 -53.04 10.40
C VAL A 173 -13.15 -54.55 10.22
N ARG A 174 -13.52 -55.06 9.04
CA ARG A 174 -12.97 -56.27 8.39
C ARG A 174 -12.45 -55.78 7.04
N GLY A 175 -11.21 -55.96 6.59
CA GLY A 175 -10.27 -57.07 6.75
C GLY A 175 -10.08 -57.74 5.38
N GLY A 176 -8.86 -57.75 4.84
CA GLY A 176 -8.44 -58.49 3.63
C GLY A 176 -7.80 -57.57 2.56
N VAL A 177 -6.48 -57.44 2.39
CA VAL A 177 -5.40 -58.37 1.96
C VAL A 177 -5.34 -58.61 0.42
N GLU A 178 -4.16 -58.28 -0.14
CA GLU A 178 -3.49 -58.83 -1.34
C GLU A 178 -4.08 -58.37 -2.71
N HIS A 179 -3.36 -58.24 -3.82
CA HIS A 179 -2.05 -58.74 -4.25
C HIS A 179 -1.65 -58.02 -5.58
N LEU A 180 -0.38 -58.16 -5.97
CA LEU A 180 0.17 -58.16 -7.35
C LEU A 180 0.76 -56.86 -7.96
N SER A 181 2.08 -57.00 -8.17
CA SER A 181 3.01 -56.27 -9.02
C SER A 181 2.81 -56.59 -10.52
N ALA A 182 3.19 -55.65 -11.40
CA ALA A 182 3.73 -55.91 -12.75
C ALA A 182 4.19 -54.56 -13.37
N THR A 183 5.51 -54.30 -13.48
CA THR A 183 6.35 -54.35 -14.72
C THR A 183 5.93 -53.32 -15.80
N THR A 184 6.68 -52.24 -16.02
CA THR A 184 7.88 -52.09 -16.90
C THR A 184 7.47 -51.49 -18.24
N GLU A 185 8.12 -50.38 -18.61
CA GLU A 185 8.46 -49.87 -19.97
C GLU A 185 9.03 -48.45 -19.70
N ASP A 186 10.34 -48.24 -19.56
CA ASP A 186 11.45 -48.32 -20.53
C ASP A 186 11.18 -47.64 -21.87
N SER A 187 11.67 -46.40 -22.01
CA SER A 187 12.27 -45.89 -23.26
C SER A 187 13.04 -44.59 -22.98
N GLU A 188 14.37 -44.70 -23.10
CA GLU A 188 15.33 -43.62 -23.37
C GLU A 188 14.88 -42.77 -24.60
N VAL A 189 15.33 -41.53 -24.86
CA VAL A 189 16.68 -41.12 -25.26
C VAL A 189 16.71 -39.56 -25.33
N ARG A 190 17.78 -38.94 -24.79
CA ARG A 190 18.22 -37.52 -24.95
C ARG A 190 19.03 -37.40 -26.28
N PRO A 191 19.26 -36.25 -26.97
CA PRO A 191 19.86 -35.04 -26.37
C PRO A 191 19.69 -33.66 -27.07
N LEU A 192 20.16 -32.62 -26.35
CA LEU A 192 20.79 -31.34 -26.76
C LEU A 192 20.25 -30.55 -27.98
N GLY A 193 19.77 -29.33 -27.72
CA GLY A 193 19.60 -28.26 -28.71
C GLY A 193 19.73 -26.88 -28.07
N ILE A 194 20.84 -26.20 -28.37
CA ILE A 194 21.16 -24.80 -28.04
C ILE A 194 20.53 -23.91 -29.12
N GLY A 195 19.99 -22.73 -28.76
CA GLY A 195 19.65 -21.64 -29.69
C GLY A 195 18.30 -20.99 -29.35
N ALA A 196 18.25 -19.88 -28.61
CA ALA A 196 18.52 -18.51 -29.04
C ALA A 196 17.34 -17.81 -29.74
N VAL A 197 16.99 -16.64 -29.19
CA VAL A 197 16.60 -15.40 -29.88
C VAL A 197 15.10 -15.09 -30.11
N LEU A 198 14.72 -13.99 -29.43
CA LEU A 198 13.73 -12.94 -29.72
C LEU A 198 12.41 -13.28 -30.43
N LEU A 199 11.33 -12.90 -29.74
CA LEU A 199 10.24 -12.14 -30.35
C LEU A 199 9.80 -11.03 -29.38
N VAL A 200 10.36 -9.83 -29.57
CA VAL A 200 9.79 -8.58 -29.08
C VAL A 200 8.73 -8.18 -30.12
N THR A 201 7.46 -8.24 -29.76
CA THR A 201 6.41 -7.55 -30.52
C THR A 201 6.05 -6.27 -29.81
N ALA A 202 6.65 -5.18 -30.29
CA ALA A 202 6.23 -3.83 -30.04
C ALA A 202 5.00 -3.50 -30.89
N ALA A 203 3.92 -3.08 -30.22
CA ALA A 203 2.89 -2.20 -30.77
C ALA A 203 2.66 -1.17 -29.65
N GLY A 204 3.01 0.11 -29.79
CA GLY A 204 2.71 0.97 -30.94
C GLY A 204 1.52 1.85 -30.52
N GLY A 205 1.79 2.89 -29.73
CA GLY A 205 0.80 3.86 -29.25
C GLY A 205 1.41 5.25 -29.21
N VAL A 206 1.21 5.96 -30.31
CA VAL A 206 1.70 7.30 -30.65
C VAL A 206 1.12 8.37 -29.73
N TRP A 207 1.96 9.13 -29.02
CA TRP A 207 1.68 10.53 -28.62
C TRP A 207 2.99 11.30 -28.53
N ALA A 208 3.50 11.70 -29.69
CA ALA A 208 4.48 12.77 -29.79
C ALA A 208 4.07 13.64 -30.97
N LEU A 209 3.56 14.84 -30.69
CA LEU A 209 3.75 16.03 -31.52
C LEU A 209 3.26 17.28 -30.76
N LEU A 210 4.05 18.35 -30.91
CA LEU A 210 3.77 19.75 -30.59
C LEU A 210 4.08 20.26 -29.16
N ARG A 211 5.32 20.72 -28.96
CA ARG A 211 5.67 22.16 -29.00
C ARG A 211 7.17 22.34 -28.74
N LEU A 212 7.93 22.49 -29.82
CA LEU A 212 9.13 23.32 -29.83
C LEU A 212 8.74 24.67 -30.45
N ARG A 213 9.12 25.76 -29.79
CA ARG A 213 9.72 26.98 -30.37
C ARG A 213 9.38 28.22 -29.55
N ARG A 214 10.35 28.69 -28.75
CA ARG A 214 10.72 30.11 -28.72
C ARG A 214 12.10 30.27 -28.07
N GLY A 215 13.10 30.53 -28.89
CA GLY A 215 14.42 31.02 -28.54
C GLY A 215 14.96 31.77 -29.76
N GLN A 216 15.64 32.90 -29.49
CA GLN A 216 16.20 33.91 -30.40
C GLN A 216 15.23 35.01 -30.86
N ASP A 217 15.49 36.32 -30.75
CA ASP A 217 16.64 37.12 -30.30
C ASP A 217 16.12 38.51 -29.92
N THR A 218 16.73 39.20 -28.95
CA THR A 218 17.13 40.62 -29.12
C THR A 218 18.26 40.97 -28.16
N SER A 219 19.33 41.47 -28.76
CA SER A 219 20.59 41.97 -28.21
C SER A 219 20.48 43.30 -27.45
N ALA A 220 21.55 43.57 -26.69
CA ALA A 220 22.13 44.86 -26.29
C ALA A 220 21.82 45.37 -24.86
N GLY A 221 22.88 45.67 -24.10
CA GLY A 221 22.80 46.59 -22.95
C GLY A 221 23.81 46.37 -21.83
N SER A 222 25.02 46.91 -22.01
CA SER A 222 25.97 47.47 -21.02
C SER A 222 26.26 46.78 -19.67
N ALA A 223 27.55 46.50 -19.51
CA ALA A 223 28.28 46.48 -18.25
C ALA A 223 28.24 47.83 -17.52
N SER A 224 28.15 47.78 -16.19
CA SER A 224 28.54 48.77 -15.16
C SER A 224 27.90 48.26 -13.85
N ASP A 225 28.42 48.31 -12.65
CA ASP A 225 29.71 48.59 -12.00
C ASP A 225 29.38 48.49 -10.49
N ALA A 226 30.39 48.32 -9.63
CA ALA A 226 30.37 48.58 -8.17
C ALA A 226 29.51 47.63 -7.27
N LYS A 227 29.93 47.19 -6.07
CA LYS A 227 31.14 47.42 -5.28
C LYS A 227 31.17 46.40 -4.12
N GLU A 228 32.33 45.83 -3.91
CA GLU A 228 32.78 45.23 -2.64
C GLU A 228 32.63 46.24 -1.49
N GLY A 229 32.11 45.81 -0.35
CA GLY A 229 31.97 46.61 0.86
C GLY A 229 32.54 45.88 2.07
N GLU A 230 33.87 45.80 2.13
CA GLU A 230 34.62 45.35 3.30
C GLU A 230 35.26 46.56 4.00
N ARG A 231 34.67 46.96 5.14
CA ARG A 231 35.33 47.42 6.38
C ARG A 231 34.32 47.81 7.46
#